data_AF-A0A6A5R6D6-F1
#
_entry.id   AF-A0A6A5R6D6-F1
#
_cell.length_a   1.000
_cell.length_b   1.000
_cell.length_c   1.000
_cell.angle_alpha   90.00
_cell.angle_beta   90.00
_cell.angle_gamma   90.00
#
_symmetry.space_group_name_H-M   'P 1'
#
loop_
_entity.id
_entity.type
_entity.pdbx_description
1 polymer ?
#
loop_
_entity_poly.entity_id
_entity_poly.type
_entity_poly.pdbx_seq_one_letter_code
_entity_poly.pdbx_strand_id
1 'polypeptide(L)'
;KLIKGAKEMLHKNVLIKACVQELKEQLAVITKRKSRKRKQIQHSGTLEYGPGASWVAAEACADQQIAHEERQGGARSGLSQRAQRRCTRCKETGHNSRTCNADTIDIE
;
A
#
# COMPACT_ATOMS: atom_id res chain seq x y z
N LYS A 1 -45.57 -50.83 16.59
CA LYS A 1 -45.21 -49.52 15.99
C LYS A 1 -44.32 -48.68 16.92
N LEU A 2 -44.62 -48.59 18.22
CA LEU A 2 -43.87 -47.79 19.20
C LEU A 2 -42.38 -48.13 19.35
N ILE A 3 -42.00 -49.42 19.33
CA ILE A 3 -40.60 -49.86 19.53
C ILE A 3 -39.68 -49.35 18.40
N LYS A 4 -40.16 -49.32 17.15
CA LYS A 4 -39.37 -48.81 16.02
C LYS A 4 -39.15 -47.30 16.13
N GLY A 5 -40.20 -46.54 16.47
CA GLY A 5 -40.09 -45.11 16.73
C GLY A 5 -39.14 -44.80 17.89
N ALA A 6 -39.18 -45.58 18.98
CA ALA A 6 -38.25 -45.42 20.09
C ALA A 6 -36.79 -45.64 19.67
N LYS A 7 -36.52 -46.66 18.85
CA LYS A 7 -35.17 -46.92 18.31
C LYS A 7 -34.65 -45.78 17.44
N GLU A 8 -35.51 -45.24 16.57
CA GLU A 8 -35.16 -44.09 15.72
C GLU A 8 -34.88 -42.84 16.55
N MET A 9 -35.69 -42.58 17.58
CA MET A 9 -35.46 -41.46 18.49
C MET A 9 -34.14 -41.60 19.27
N LEU A 10 -33.81 -42.80 19.74
CA LEU A 10 -32.54 -43.07 20.42
C LEU A 10 -31.35 -42.83 19.49
N HIS A 11 -31.40 -43.33 18.25
CA HIS A 11 -30.34 -43.11 17.28
C HIS A 11 -30.14 -41.61 16.99
N LYS A 12 -31.22 -40.86 16.74
CA LYS A 12 -31.18 -39.41 16.56
C LYS A 12 -30.60 -38.70 17.80
N ASN A 13 -30.96 -39.15 19.01
CA ASN A 13 -30.44 -38.57 20.25
C ASN A 13 -28.92 -38.76 20.38
N VAL A 14 -28.40 -39.93 20.01
CA VAL A 14 -26.95 -40.18 20.00
C VAL A 14 -26.24 -39.24 19.03
N LEU A 15 -26.76 -39.09 17.81
CA LEU A 15 -26.19 -38.17 16.81
C LEU A 15 -26.19 -36.72 17.30
N ILE A 16 -27.30 -36.28 17.89
CA ILE A 16 -27.42 -34.92 18.45
C ILE A 16 -26.41 -34.72 19.57
N LYS A 17 -26.25 -35.69 20.48
CA LYS A 17 -25.26 -35.61 21.57
C LYS A 17 -23.84 -35.49 21.03
N ALA A 18 -23.48 -36.27 20.01
CA ALA A 18 -22.18 -36.19 19.37
C ALA A 18 -21.94 -34.80 18.72
N CYS A 19 -22.94 -34.29 17.99
CA CYS A 19 -22.85 -32.96 17.38
C CYS A 19 -22.71 -31.84 18.44
N VAL A 20 -23.46 -31.93 19.54
CA VAL A 20 -23.35 -30.97 20.66
C VAL A 20 -21.97 -31.03 21.31
N GLN A 21 -21.36 -32.21 21.44
CA GLN A 21 -20.02 -32.36 21.99
C GLN A 21 -18.97 -31.69 21.07
N GLU A 22 -19.01 -31.98 19.77
CA GLU A 22 -18.14 -31.36 18.77
C GLU A 22 -18.24 -29.82 18.81
N LEU A 23 -19.46 -29.28 18.84
CA LEU A 23 -19.69 -27.83 18.91
C LEU A 23 -19.13 -27.23 20.21
N LYS A 24 -19.22 -27.93 21.34
CA LYS A 24 -18.64 -27.48 22.61
C LYS A 24 -17.12 -27.46 22.56
N GLU A 25 -16.49 -28.45 21.93
CA GLU A 25 -15.05 -28.50 21.75
C GLU A 25 -14.56 -27.34 20.86
N GLN A 26 -15.25 -27.08 19.75
CA GLN A 26 -14.97 -25.94 18.89
C GLN A 26 -15.12 -24.59 19.61
N LEU A 27 -16.19 -24.42 20.40
CA LEU A 27 -16.38 -23.23 21.22
C LEU A 27 -15.28 -23.08 22.27
N ALA A 28 -14.82 -24.17 22.90
CA ALA A 28 -13.71 -24.13 23.84
C ALA A 28 -12.41 -23.63 23.20
N VAL A 29 -12.11 -24.04 21.96
CA VAL A 29 -10.96 -23.54 21.20
C VAL A 29 -11.11 -22.05 20.87
N ILE A 30 -12.27 -21.64 20.35
CA ILE A 30 -12.54 -20.25 19.96
C ILE A 30 -12.49 -19.32 21.17
N THR A 31 -13.12 -19.70 22.28
CA THR A 31 -13.15 -18.90 23.52
C THR A 31 -11.77 -18.80 24.14
N LYS A 32 -10.97 -19.88 24.17
CA LYS A 32 -9.55 -19.83 24.58
C LYS A 32 -8.75 -18.83 23.72
N ARG A 33 -8.89 -18.88 22.40
CA ARG A 33 -8.21 -17.95 21.47
C ARG A 33 -8.62 -16.50 21.73
N LYS A 34 -9.92 -16.22 21.87
CA LYS A 34 -10.45 -14.88 22.16
C LYS A 34 -9.96 -14.36 23.51
N SER A 35 -9.94 -15.23 24.53
CA SER A 35 -9.44 -14.90 25.87
C SER A 35 -7.95 -14.55 25.84
N ARG A 36 -7.11 -15.34 25.15
CA ARG A 36 -5.68 -15.03 24.96
C ARG A 36 -5.48 -13.68 24.28
N LYS A 37 -6.18 -13.40 23.19
CA LYS A 37 -6.11 -12.10 22.49
C LYS A 37 -6.54 -10.94 23.39
N ARG A 38 -7.63 -11.11 24.15
CA ARG A 38 -8.10 -10.11 25.12
C ARG A 38 -7.05 -9.83 26.19
N LYS A 39 -6.48 -10.88 26.80
CA LYS A 39 -5.41 -10.74 27.81
C LYS A 39 -4.19 -10.05 27.21
N GLN A 40 -3.79 -10.43 26.00
CA GLN A 40 -2.68 -9.78 25.31
C GLN A 40 -2.94 -8.27 25.20
N ILE A 41 -4.08 -7.86 24.65
CA ILE A 41 -4.44 -6.43 24.50
C ILE A 41 -4.52 -5.71 25.85
N GLN A 42 -5.07 -6.35 26.89
CA GLN A 42 -5.18 -5.76 28.24
C GLN A 42 -3.82 -5.55 28.91
N HIS A 43 -2.89 -6.49 28.75
CA HIS A 43 -1.53 -6.36 29.28
C HIS A 43 -0.65 -5.45 28.41
N SER A 44 -0.84 -5.44 27.09
CA SER A 44 -0.17 -4.55 26.13
C SER A 44 -1.04 -3.31 25.85
N GLY A 45 -1.50 -2.63 26.92
CA GLY A 45 -2.55 -1.60 26.92
C GLY A 45 -2.37 -0.39 25.99
N THR A 46 -1.26 -0.29 25.28
CA THR A 46 -1.16 0.47 24.03
C THR A 46 -0.55 -0.50 23.03
N LEU A 47 -1.18 -0.70 21.87
CA LEU A 47 -0.49 -1.22 20.69
C LEU A 47 0.54 -0.14 20.30
N GLU A 48 1.54 0.11 21.13
CA GLU A 48 2.73 0.80 20.70
C GLU A 48 3.24 -0.07 19.57
N TYR A 49 3.13 0.49 18.37
CA TYR A 49 3.97 0.18 17.25
C TYR A 49 5.38 0.09 17.81
N GLY A 50 5.80 -1.12 18.17
CA GLY A 50 6.98 -1.30 19.00
C GLY A 50 8.21 -0.72 18.29
N PRO A 51 9.37 -0.63 18.97
CA PRO A 51 10.59 -0.07 18.37
C PRO A 51 10.91 -0.68 17.00
N GLY A 52 10.70 -1.99 16.83
CA GLY A 52 10.91 -2.67 15.55
C GLY A 52 9.93 -2.26 14.45
N ALA A 53 8.70 -1.90 14.80
CA ALA A 53 7.75 -1.41 13.84
C ALA A 53 8.13 0.04 13.45
N SER A 54 8.44 0.91 14.42
CA SER A 54 8.97 2.27 14.17
C SER A 54 10.19 2.26 13.24
N TRP A 55 11.09 1.30 13.47
CA TRP A 55 12.26 1.08 12.65
C TRP A 55 11.91 0.65 11.22
N VAL A 56 10.95 -0.27 11.03
CA VAL A 56 10.47 -0.68 9.69
C VAL A 56 9.80 0.47 8.93
N ALA A 57 9.01 1.33 9.60
CA ALA A 57 8.46 2.52 8.96
C ALA A 57 9.55 3.53 8.57
N ALA A 58 10.56 3.72 9.43
CA ALA A 58 11.67 4.62 9.16
C ALA A 58 12.53 4.12 7.99
N GLU A 59 12.81 2.82 7.93
CA GLU A 59 13.53 2.17 6.82
C GLU A 59 12.76 2.31 5.50
N ALA A 60 11.46 2.01 5.51
CA ALA A 60 10.62 2.18 4.32
C ALA A 60 10.54 3.64 3.83
N CYS A 61 10.62 4.62 4.74
CA CYS A 61 10.67 6.04 4.40
C CYS A 61 12.03 6.42 3.79
N ALA A 62 13.13 5.88 4.34
CA ALA A 62 14.47 6.08 3.81
C ALA A 62 14.61 5.49 2.39
N ASP A 63 14.11 4.28 2.15
CA ASP A 63 14.13 3.64 0.83
C ASP A 63 13.33 4.43 -0.22
N GLN A 64 12.17 4.99 0.17
CA GLN A 64 11.39 5.86 -0.71
C GLN A 64 12.13 7.15 -1.05
N GLN A 65 12.87 7.71 -0.09
CA GLN A 65 13.67 8.91 -0.31
C GLN A 65 14.85 8.63 -1.24
N ILE A 66 15.57 7.52 -1.04
CA ILE A 66 16.66 7.07 -1.93
C ILE A 66 16.12 6.86 -3.36
N ALA A 67 15.00 6.14 -3.52
CA ALA A 67 14.39 5.92 -4.83
C ALA A 67 13.93 7.22 -5.52
N HIS A 68 13.48 8.21 -4.74
CA HIS A 68 13.13 9.54 -5.27
C HIS A 68 14.38 10.34 -5.67
N GLU A 69 15.43 10.32 -4.87
CA GLU A 69 16.71 10.97 -5.16
C GLU A 69 17.43 10.33 -6.36
N GLU A 70 17.40 9.01 -6.51
CA GLU A 70 17.92 8.30 -7.70
C GLU A 70 17.14 8.67 -8.97
N ARG A 71 15.81 8.76 -8.89
CA ARG A 71 14.96 9.24 -10.01
C ARG A 71 15.25 10.70 -10.36
N GLN A 72 15.61 11.54 -9.39
CA GLN A 72 15.99 12.93 -9.63
C GLN A 72 17.45 13.10 -10.09
N GLY A 73 18.34 12.21 -9.66
CA GLY A 73 19.76 12.19 -10.05
C GLY A 73 19.95 11.90 -11.54
N GLY A 74 19.09 11.07 -12.13
CA GLY A 74 19.04 10.83 -13.58
C GLY A 74 18.53 12.04 -14.39
N ALA A 75 17.84 13.00 -13.77
CA ALA A 75 17.29 14.17 -14.45
C ALA A 75 18.24 15.38 -14.47
N ARG A 76 19.31 15.39 -13.66
CA ARG A 76 20.27 16.50 -13.61
C ARG A 76 21.41 16.41 -14.63
N SER A 77 21.68 15.23 -15.18
CA SER A 77 22.59 15.06 -16.32
C SER A 77 21.93 15.32 -17.67
N GLY A 78 20.62 15.60 -17.67
CA GLY A 78 19.90 16.21 -18.79
C GLY A 78 20.13 17.71 -18.83
N LEU A 79 21.40 18.14 -18.92
CA LEU A 79 21.72 19.32 -19.72
C LEU A 79 21.30 18.97 -21.16
N SER A 80 20.00 18.87 -21.43
CA SER A 80 19.50 19.20 -22.74
C SER A 80 19.88 20.66 -22.85
N GLN A 81 21.03 20.88 -23.48
CA GLN A 81 21.42 22.10 -24.13
C GLN A 81 20.17 22.53 -24.87
N ARG A 82 19.32 23.31 -24.19
CA ARG A 82 17.98 23.68 -24.63
C ARG A 82 18.33 24.58 -25.79
N ALA A 83 18.36 24.00 -27.00
CA ALA A 83 18.97 24.60 -28.17
C ALA A 83 18.51 26.05 -28.18
N GLN A 84 19.44 26.98 -27.94
CA GLN A 84 19.08 28.36 -27.65
C GLN A 84 18.09 28.79 -28.73
N ARG A 85 16.91 29.25 -28.32
CA ARG A 85 15.84 29.56 -29.27
C ARG A 85 16.38 30.57 -30.27
N ARG A 86 16.49 30.12 -31.53
CA ARG A 86 16.89 30.94 -32.66
C ARG A 86 15.66 31.60 -33.27
N CYS A 87 15.80 32.85 -33.66
CA CYS A 87 14.82 33.56 -34.46
C CYS A 87 14.54 32.75 -35.73
N THR A 88 13.27 32.48 -36.04
CA THR A 88 12.94 31.70 -37.24
C THR A 88 13.30 32.43 -38.53
N ARG A 89 13.40 33.78 -38.46
CA ARG A 89 13.66 34.69 -39.57
C ARG A 89 15.14 34.83 -39.91
N CYS A 90 15.99 35.24 -38.96
CA CYS A 90 17.44 35.42 -39.18
C CYS A 90 18.33 34.33 -38.57
N LYS A 91 17.76 33.31 -37.90
CA LYS A 91 18.48 32.19 -37.25
C LYS A 91 19.45 32.59 -36.12
N GLU A 92 19.50 33.85 -35.74
CA GLU A 92 20.26 34.34 -34.58
C GLU A 92 19.53 34.09 -33.25
N THR A 93 20.27 34.03 -32.15
CA THR A 93 19.71 33.88 -30.80
C THR A 93 19.50 35.27 -30.15
N GLY A 94 18.68 35.34 -29.11
CA GLY A 94 18.48 36.58 -28.33
C GLY A 94 17.25 37.41 -28.70
N HIS A 95 16.55 37.08 -29.80
CA HIS A 95 15.29 37.73 -30.18
C HIS A 95 14.34 36.75 -30.90
N ASN A 96 13.07 37.14 -31.08
CA ASN A 96 12.05 36.37 -31.79
C ASN A 96 11.74 37.03 -33.16
N SER A 97 11.11 36.29 -34.08
CA SER A 97 10.72 36.78 -35.41
C SER A 97 9.89 38.07 -35.37
N ARG A 98 9.07 38.27 -34.32
CA ARG A 98 8.27 39.47 -34.12
C ARG A 98 9.08 40.75 -33.85
N THR A 99 10.32 40.62 -33.42
CA THR A 99 11.21 41.74 -33.07
C THR A 99 12.51 41.69 -33.89
N CYS A 100 12.47 41.02 -35.04
CA CYS A 100 13.63 40.83 -35.90
C CYS A 100 13.73 42.01 -36.88
N ASN A 101 14.85 42.74 -36.83
CA ASN A 101 15.10 43.92 -37.66
C ASN A 101 15.76 43.56 -39.01
N ALA A 102 15.67 42.31 -39.46
CA ALA A 102 16.34 41.85 -40.69
C ALA A 102 15.81 42.49 -41.99
N ASP A 103 14.69 43.22 -41.95
CA ASP A 103 14.11 43.89 -43.13
C ASP A 103 14.54 45.36 -43.28
N THR A 104 15.28 45.93 -42.34
CA THR A 104 15.62 47.36 -42.38
C THR A 104 16.97 47.66 -43.04
N ILE A 105 17.57 46.66 -43.70
CA ILE A 105 18.80 46.82 -44.46
C ILE A 105 18.51 46.31 -45.86
N ASP A 106 18.00 47.21 -46.71
CA ASP A 106 18.17 47.26 -48.17
C ASP A 106 17.34 48.44 -48.71
N ILE A 107 17.87 49.66 -48.53
CA ILE A 107 17.57 50.81 -49.40
C ILE A 107 18.90 51.55 -49.60
N GLU A 108 19.58 51.28 -50.72
CA GLU A 108 20.31 52.32 -51.47
C GLU A 108 19.29 53.10 -52.32
#